data_AF-A0A6A6FJU2-F1
#
_entry.id   AF-A0A6A6FJU2-F1
#
_cell.length_a   1.000
_cell.length_b   1.000
_cell.length_c   1.000
_cell.angle_alpha   90.00
_cell.angle_beta   90.00
_cell.angle_gamma   90.00
#
_symmetry.space_group_name_H-M   'P 1'
#
loop_
_entity.id
_entity.type
_entity.pdbx_description
1 polymer ?
#
loop_
_entity_poly.entity_id
_entity_poly.type
_entity_poly.pdbx_seq_one_letter_code
_entity_poly.pdbx_strand_id
1 'polypeptide(L)'
;MEETLFHDHATGDAVPALEDVSELVEKTAACKSDGALKSAWNCEVHYPLLEMARKSSRHKQTLRWHNITNASISPRSLVPDLREREKVQSRKVDFGLSLQLPYSVKRHLAQQNLQLNQSDYGPVKYNPIAISIETRLPGEGGLDARAQVSTWAEAQIRRLRVLLQQAGHPQWQELPIPPLPLLFVQGSDWTFWCFEDYVGNGLLYEQGIEFGRTTSVLGTYKVVAGLQVLMSWTTEVWWPWIEEHILKRLVGDVFMNLLK
;
A
#
# COMPACT_ATOMS: atom_id res chain seq x y z
N MET A 1 -19.05 24.52 2.72
CA MET A 1 -18.75 23.11 2.99
C MET A 1 -17.87 22.66 1.85
N GLU A 2 -16.60 22.40 2.10
CA GLU A 2 -15.67 21.88 1.09
C GLU A 2 -16.07 20.43 0.78
N GLU A 3 -16.53 20.18 -0.44
CA GLU A 3 -16.75 18.83 -0.96
C GLU A 3 -15.38 18.16 -1.14
N THR A 4 -14.91 17.38 -0.16
CA THR A 4 -13.78 16.48 -0.35
C THR A 4 -14.31 15.11 -0.80
N LEU A 5 -13.63 14.46 -1.75
CA LEU A 5 -14.06 13.20 -2.40
C LEU A 5 -14.34 12.06 -1.39
N PHE A 6 -13.79 12.16 -0.18
CA PHE A 6 -13.85 11.15 0.87
C PHE A 6 -14.45 11.72 2.16
N HIS A 7 -15.71 12.14 2.10
CA HIS A 7 -16.50 12.36 3.31
C HIS A 7 -16.97 11.02 3.89
N ASP A 8 -16.61 10.79 5.14
CA ASP A 8 -16.99 9.60 5.88
C ASP A 8 -18.30 9.83 6.63
N HIS A 9 -19.33 9.04 6.31
CA HIS A 9 -20.66 9.13 6.94
C HIS A 9 -20.90 8.04 7.99
N ALA A 10 -19.92 7.15 8.25
CA ALA A 10 -20.07 6.04 9.18
C ALA A 10 -19.44 6.33 10.56
N THR A 11 -20.12 5.91 11.62
CA THR A 11 -19.65 5.96 13.01
C THR A 11 -18.57 4.89 13.25
N GLY A 12 -17.35 5.15 12.80
CA GLY A 12 -16.18 4.30 13.07
C GLY A 12 -16.13 2.98 12.28
N ASP A 13 -15.03 2.26 12.44
CA ASP A 13 -14.86 0.93 11.85
C ASP A 13 -15.67 -0.12 12.62
N ALA A 14 -16.27 -1.05 11.89
CA ALA A 14 -16.96 -2.20 12.46
C ALA A 14 -15.97 -3.31 12.83
N VAL A 15 -16.41 -4.20 13.72
CA VAL A 15 -15.68 -5.41 14.11
C VAL A 15 -16.18 -6.58 13.25
N PRO A 16 -15.30 -7.37 12.61
CA PRO A 16 -15.70 -8.58 11.89
C PRO A 16 -16.41 -9.62 12.77
N ALA A 17 -17.28 -10.42 12.16
CA ALA A 17 -17.99 -11.49 12.86
C ALA A 17 -17.00 -12.51 13.44
N LEU A 18 -17.30 -13.04 14.63
CA LEU A 18 -16.46 -14.02 15.32
C LEU A 18 -16.27 -15.30 14.49
N GLU A 19 -17.31 -15.70 13.77
CA GLU A 19 -17.30 -16.87 12.89
C GLU A 19 -16.24 -16.72 11.78
N ASP A 20 -16.26 -15.60 11.05
CA ASP A 20 -15.29 -15.31 9.97
C ASP A 20 -13.84 -15.28 10.51
N VAL A 21 -13.64 -14.69 11.68
CA VAL A 21 -12.32 -14.61 12.34
C VAL A 21 -11.86 -15.99 12.80
N SER A 22 -12.76 -16.81 13.33
CA SER A 22 -12.43 -18.17 13.79
C SER A 22 -12.07 -19.07 12.61
N GLU A 23 -12.81 -19.00 11.51
CA GLU A 23 -12.50 -19.72 10.27
C GLU A 23 -11.10 -19.34 9.74
N LEU A 24 -10.73 -18.05 9.79
CA LEU A 24 -9.41 -17.59 9.38
C LEU A 24 -8.28 -18.13 10.28
N VAL A 25 -8.53 -18.25 11.59
CA VAL A 25 -7.57 -18.84 12.55
C VAL A 25 -7.37 -20.33 12.24
N GLU A 26 -8.45 -21.06 11.92
CA GLU A 26 -8.36 -22.46 11.49
C GLU A 26 -7.55 -22.60 10.19
N LYS A 27 -7.79 -21.73 9.19
CA LYS A 27 -6.99 -21.69 7.95
C LYS A 27 -5.51 -21.37 8.22
N THR A 28 -5.23 -20.48 9.16
CA THR A 28 -3.85 -20.20 9.60
C THR A 28 -3.21 -21.45 10.20
N ALA A 29 -3.93 -22.19 11.03
CA ALA A 29 -3.43 -23.43 11.62
C ALA A 29 -3.17 -24.51 10.57
N ALA A 30 -4.09 -24.68 9.61
CA ALA A 30 -3.94 -25.61 8.49
C ALA A 30 -2.74 -25.28 7.59
N CYS A 31 -2.60 -24.03 7.16
CA CYS A 31 -1.45 -23.59 6.36
C CYS A 31 -0.12 -23.85 7.09
N LYS A 32 -0.10 -23.74 8.42
CA LYS A 32 1.07 -24.03 9.24
C LYS A 32 1.33 -25.53 9.39
N SER A 33 0.31 -26.35 9.63
CA SER A 33 0.46 -27.81 9.76
C SER A 33 0.90 -28.46 8.46
N ASP A 34 0.39 -27.95 7.34
CA ASP A 34 0.57 -28.57 6.02
C ASP A 34 1.88 -28.12 5.35
N GLY A 35 2.62 -27.20 5.96
CA GLY A 35 3.81 -26.60 5.35
C GLY A 35 3.46 -25.85 4.06
N ALA A 36 2.31 -25.17 4.04
CA ALA A 36 1.76 -24.57 2.84
C ALA A 36 2.70 -23.53 2.22
N LEU A 37 2.71 -23.46 0.89
CA LEU A 37 3.51 -22.50 0.15
C LEU A 37 3.00 -21.06 0.33
N LYS A 38 3.87 -20.08 0.06
CA LYS A 38 3.55 -18.63 0.16
C LYS A 38 2.27 -18.25 -0.60
N SER A 39 2.05 -18.85 -1.77
CA SER A 39 0.85 -18.61 -2.59
C SER A 39 -0.44 -19.06 -1.90
N ALA A 40 -0.41 -20.22 -1.21
CA ALA A 40 -1.55 -20.72 -0.44
C ALA A 40 -1.84 -19.80 0.76
N TRP A 41 -0.81 -19.42 1.53
CA TRP A 41 -0.93 -18.41 2.60
C TRP A 41 -1.55 -17.10 2.10
N ASN A 42 -1.08 -16.59 0.95
CA ASN A 42 -1.60 -15.38 0.33
C ASN A 42 -3.09 -15.50 -0.06
N CYS A 43 -3.52 -16.66 -0.54
CA CYS A 43 -4.88 -16.90 -1.00
C CYS A 43 -5.86 -17.19 0.14
N GLU A 44 -5.43 -17.95 1.15
CA GLU A 44 -6.30 -18.52 2.17
C GLU A 44 -6.34 -17.72 3.46
N VAL A 45 -5.25 -16.98 3.77
CA VAL A 45 -5.11 -16.24 5.03
C VAL A 45 -4.95 -14.74 4.75
N HIS A 46 -3.90 -14.33 4.05
CA HIS A 46 -3.55 -12.92 3.95
C HIS A 46 -4.60 -12.12 3.20
N TYR A 47 -4.94 -12.49 1.95
CA TYR A 47 -5.91 -11.73 1.17
C TYR A 47 -7.32 -11.74 1.78
N PRO A 48 -7.85 -12.87 2.29
CA PRO A 48 -9.12 -12.88 3.01
C PRO A 48 -9.12 -11.97 4.24
N LEU A 49 -8.04 -11.92 5.03
CA LEU A 49 -7.91 -11.01 6.16
C LEU A 49 -7.87 -9.53 5.75
N LEU A 50 -7.13 -9.21 4.69
CA LEU A 50 -7.09 -7.86 4.11
C LEU A 50 -8.49 -7.40 3.69
N GLU A 51 -9.23 -8.27 3.00
CA GLU A 51 -10.61 -8.00 2.59
C GLU A 51 -11.59 -7.95 3.77
N MET A 52 -11.39 -8.79 4.79
CA MET A 52 -12.17 -8.74 6.03
C MET A 52 -12.02 -7.37 6.69
N ALA A 53 -10.80 -6.91 6.91
CA ALA A 53 -10.52 -5.59 7.49
C ALA A 53 -11.08 -4.44 6.64
N ARG A 54 -11.01 -4.55 5.30
CA ARG A 54 -11.58 -3.55 4.40
C ARG A 54 -13.10 -3.53 4.48
N LYS A 55 -13.77 -4.69 4.42
CA LYS A 55 -15.24 -4.80 4.44
C LYS A 55 -15.83 -4.28 5.74
N SER A 56 -15.11 -4.48 6.86
CA SER A 56 -15.48 -3.95 8.16
C SER A 56 -15.03 -2.51 8.38
N SER A 57 -14.28 -1.90 7.45
CA SER A 57 -13.89 -0.50 7.57
C SER A 57 -14.95 0.46 7.03
N ARG A 58 -15.02 1.65 7.63
CA ARG A 58 -15.78 2.79 7.09
C ARG A 58 -15.28 3.23 5.70
N HIS A 59 -14.00 2.98 5.39
CA HIS A 59 -13.36 3.30 4.12
C HIS A 59 -13.55 2.24 3.02
N LYS A 60 -14.46 1.27 3.22
CA LYS A 60 -14.64 0.12 2.30
C LYS A 60 -14.92 0.49 0.85
N GLN A 61 -15.58 1.61 0.58
CA GLN A 61 -15.93 2.00 -0.80
C GLN A 61 -14.80 2.74 -1.52
N THR A 62 -13.86 3.30 -0.77
CA THR A 62 -12.86 4.26 -1.27
C THR A 62 -11.49 3.61 -1.42
N LEU A 63 -11.21 2.59 -0.62
CA LEU A 63 -9.94 1.87 -0.62
C LEU A 63 -10.10 0.47 -1.21
N ARG A 64 -9.03 -0.06 -1.82
CA ARG A 64 -9.00 -1.42 -2.36
C ARG A 64 -7.63 -2.05 -2.20
N TRP A 65 -7.62 -3.29 -1.72
CA TRP A 65 -6.45 -4.16 -1.75
C TRP A 65 -6.28 -4.79 -3.14
N HIS A 66 -5.04 -4.79 -3.62
CA HIS A 66 -4.67 -5.39 -4.89
C HIS A 66 -3.61 -6.45 -4.67
N ASN A 67 -3.78 -7.60 -5.33
CA ASN A 67 -2.68 -8.52 -5.56
C ASN A 67 -1.76 -7.90 -6.63
N ILE A 68 -0.53 -7.60 -6.23
CA ILE A 68 0.52 -7.01 -7.07
C ILE A 68 1.79 -7.87 -7.08
N THR A 69 1.69 -9.15 -6.67
CA THR A 69 2.80 -10.12 -6.66
C THR A 69 3.54 -10.20 -8.00
N ASN A 70 2.86 -9.89 -9.12
CA ASN A 70 3.47 -9.88 -10.45
C ASN A 70 3.76 -8.49 -11.03
N ALA A 71 3.36 -7.41 -10.38
CA ALA A 71 3.64 -6.05 -10.80
C ALA A 71 5.14 -5.73 -10.69
N SER A 72 5.68 -4.98 -11.65
CA SER A 72 7.08 -4.55 -11.64
C SER A 72 7.20 -3.04 -11.56
N ILE A 73 8.38 -2.57 -11.14
CA ILE A 73 8.74 -1.16 -11.24
C ILE A 73 8.82 -0.76 -12.71
N SER A 74 8.08 0.29 -13.07
CA SER A 74 8.00 0.85 -14.42
C SER A 74 7.76 2.37 -14.34
N PRO A 75 8.48 3.21 -15.12
CA PRO A 75 9.57 2.83 -16.03
C PRO A 75 10.86 2.43 -15.30
N ARG A 76 11.81 1.80 -16.02
CA ARG A 76 13.09 1.34 -15.46
C ARG A 76 13.93 2.45 -14.82
N SER A 77 13.75 3.70 -15.21
CA SER A 77 14.44 4.85 -14.60
C SER A 77 14.08 5.09 -13.13
N LEU A 78 12.99 4.48 -12.63
CA LEU A 78 12.61 4.54 -11.22
C LEU A 78 13.35 3.50 -10.36
N VAL A 79 14.08 2.58 -10.99
CA VAL A 79 14.85 1.56 -10.27
C VAL A 79 16.07 2.22 -9.60
N PRO A 80 16.28 2.03 -8.29
CA PRO A 80 17.45 2.55 -7.60
C PRO A 80 18.81 2.05 -8.10
N ASP A 81 19.78 2.96 -8.25
CA ASP A 81 21.11 2.71 -8.81
C ASP A 81 22.00 1.80 -7.95
N LEU A 82 21.70 1.66 -6.66
CA LEU A 82 22.58 1.05 -5.67
C LEU A 82 22.80 -0.48 -5.79
N ARG A 83 22.31 -1.16 -6.84
CA ARG A 83 22.52 -2.61 -6.97
C ARG A 83 22.94 -2.97 -8.39
N GLU A 84 24.24 -2.82 -8.65
CA GLU A 84 24.93 -3.35 -9.80
C GLU A 84 24.51 -4.81 -10.07
N ARG A 85 24.15 -5.05 -11.34
CA ARG A 85 24.36 -6.31 -12.07
C ARG A 85 24.23 -7.60 -11.25
N GLU A 86 23.00 -7.94 -10.86
CA GLU A 86 22.40 -9.29 -10.98
C GLU A 86 21.00 -9.30 -10.33
N LYS A 87 19.99 -9.81 -11.06
CA LYS A 87 18.60 -10.08 -10.61
C LYS A 87 17.76 -8.89 -10.08
N VAL A 88 17.80 -7.73 -10.72
CA VAL A 88 16.82 -6.64 -10.46
C VAL A 88 15.43 -6.91 -11.12
N GLN A 89 15.29 -8.01 -11.85
CA GLN A 89 14.11 -8.29 -12.69
C GLN A 89 12.77 -8.49 -11.98
N SER A 90 12.69 -8.56 -10.64
CA SER A 90 11.39 -8.74 -9.97
C SER A 90 11.39 -8.38 -8.49
N ARG A 91 11.87 -7.19 -8.10
CA ARG A 91 11.66 -6.72 -6.72
C ARG A 91 10.24 -6.17 -6.59
N LYS A 92 9.32 -7.10 -6.34
CA LYS A 92 7.88 -6.89 -6.25
C LYS A 92 7.48 -6.87 -4.78
N VAL A 93 6.27 -6.44 -4.49
CA VAL A 93 5.61 -6.73 -3.21
C VAL A 93 4.36 -7.54 -3.54
N ASP A 94 3.76 -8.21 -2.57
CA ASP A 94 2.62 -9.11 -2.82
C ASP A 94 1.30 -8.37 -2.90
N PHE A 95 1.09 -7.39 -2.01
CA PHE A 95 -0.15 -6.63 -1.96
C PHE A 95 0.09 -5.12 -1.85
N GLY A 96 -0.89 -4.36 -2.31
CA GLY A 96 -0.94 -2.91 -2.11
C GLY A 96 -2.34 -2.42 -1.79
N LEU A 97 -2.46 -1.50 -0.82
CA LEU A 97 -3.68 -0.72 -0.61
C LEU A 97 -3.62 0.50 -1.49
N SER A 98 -4.68 0.77 -2.24
CA SER A 98 -4.77 2.00 -3.01
C SER A 98 -6.12 2.67 -2.83
N LEU A 99 -6.11 3.99 -2.97
CA LEU A 99 -7.30 4.80 -3.04
C LEU A 99 -7.88 4.79 -4.46
N GLN A 100 -9.18 4.58 -4.56
CA GLN A 100 -9.88 4.42 -5.84
C GLN A 100 -10.30 5.78 -6.39
N LEU A 101 -9.60 6.24 -7.43
CA LEU A 101 -9.98 7.46 -8.13
C LEU A 101 -11.19 7.22 -9.05
N PRO A 102 -12.06 8.25 -9.21
CA PRO A 102 -13.13 8.24 -10.20
C PRO A 102 -12.62 7.95 -11.61
N TYR A 103 -13.45 7.33 -12.44
CA TYR A 103 -13.08 6.97 -13.82
C TYR A 103 -12.68 8.19 -14.66
N SER A 104 -13.40 9.30 -14.50
CA SER A 104 -13.15 10.61 -15.08
C SER A 104 -11.70 11.08 -14.82
N VAL A 105 -11.26 11.07 -13.56
CA VAL A 105 -9.90 11.42 -13.16
C VAL A 105 -8.87 10.47 -13.77
N LYS A 106 -9.10 9.16 -13.69
CA LYS A 106 -8.18 8.16 -14.28
C LYS A 106 -8.04 8.30 -15.78
N ARG A 107 -9.14 8.59 -16.49
CA ARG A 107 -9.14 8.85 -17.93
C ARG A 107 -8.31 10.08 -18.27
N HIS A 108 -8.48 11.17 -17.52
CA HIS A 108 -7.68 12.38 -17.72
C HIS A 108 -6.18 12.12 -17.51
N LEU A 109 -5.82 11.45 -16.41
CA LEU A 109 -4.43 11.04 -16.14
C LEU A 109 -3.86 10.18 -17.26
N ALA A 110 -4.65 9.25 -17.80
CA ALA A 110 -4.23 8.41 -18.92
C ALA A 110 -3.97 9.22 -20.20
N GLN A 111 -4.81 10.20 -20.52
CA GLN A 111 -4.64 11.08 -21.69
C GLN A 111 -3.37 11.93 -21.60
N GLN A 112 -2.98 12.32 -20.40
CA GLN A 112 -1.74 13.07 -20.12
C GLN A 112 -0.53 12.17 -19.87
N ASN A 113 -0.69 10.84 -19.97
CA ASN A 113 0.34 9.84 -19.64
C ASN A 113 0.93 10.02 -18.22
N LEU A 114 0.09 10.45 -17.26
CA LEU A 114 0.45 10.68 -15.86
C LEU A 114 0.11 9.46 -15.00
N GLN A 115 1.10 8.60 -14.79
CA GLN A 115 0.97 7.43 -13.91
C GLN A 115 1.16 7.86 -12.44
N LEU A 116 0.34 7.43 -11.50
CA LEU A 116 0.50 7.87 -10.10
C LEU A 116 1.50 7.03 -9.31
N ASN A 117 1.71 5.79 -9.73
CA ASN A 117 2.61 4.85 -9.06
C ASN A 117 3.82 4.50 -9.91
N GLN A 118 4.81 3.90 -9.26
CA GLN A 118 6.03 3.33 -9.82
C GLN A 118 5.79 2.03 -10.60
N SER A 119 4.55 1.70 -10.96
CA SER A 119 4.18 0.51 -11.71
C SER A 119 3.12 0.83 -12.75
N ASP A 120 3.24 0.22 -13.92
CA ASP A 120 2.27 0.31 -15.01
C ASP A 120 1.17 -0.74 -14.93
N TYR A 121 1.13 -1.54 -13.85
CA TYR A 121 0.08 -2.52 -13.62
C TYR A 121 -1.29 -1.85 -13.51
N GLY A 122 -2.19 -2.16 -14.45
CA GLY A 122 -3.46 -1.46 -14.68
C GLY A 122 -4.28 -1.14 -13.42
N PRO A 123 -4.52 -2.09 -12.49
CA PRO A 123 -5.33 -1.85 -11.29
C PRO A 123 -4.80 -0.76 -10.35
N VAL A 124 -3.49 -0.55 -10.33
CA VAL A 124 -2.84 0.42 -9.44
C VAL A 124 -2.23 1.61 -10.21
N LYS A 125 -1.98 1.52 -11.51
CA LYS A 125 -1.30 2.55 -12.31
C LYS A 125 -1.78 3.99 -12.05
N TYR A 126 -3.10 4.18 -11.90
CA TYR A 126 -3.73 5.49 -11.66
C TYR A 126 -4.46 5.59 -10.32
N ASN A 127 -4.30 4.61 -9.43
CA ASN A 127 -4.89 4.62 -8.09
C ASN A 127 -3.73 4.67 -7.08
N PRO A 128 -3.48 5.79 -6.38
CA PRO A 128 -2.26 5.96 -5.59
C PRO A 128 -2.15 4.88 -4.52
N ILE A 129 -1.05 4.13 -4.52
CA ILE A 129 -0.74 3.11 -3.51
C ILE A 129 -0.34 3.84 -2.23
N ALA A 130 -0.98 3.48 -1.11
CA ALA A 130 -0.73 4.06 0.20
C ALA A 130 0.08 3.11 1.10
N ILE A 131 -0.17 1.80 0.99
CA ILE A 131 0.47 0.76 1.81
C ILE A 131 0.95 -0.33 0.89
N SER A 132 2.17 -0.83 1.09
CA SER A 132 2.71 -2.00 0.40
C SER A 132 2.97 -3.13 1.39
N ILE A 133 2.69 -4.37 0.98
CA ILE A 133 2.84 -5.57 1.81
C ILE A 133 3.73 -6.59 1.11
N GLU A 134 4.79 -7.01 1.78
CA GLU A 134 5.60 -8.16 1.39
C GLU A 134 5.28 -9.32 2.33
N THR A 135 4.98 -10.48 1.75
CA THR A 135 4.74 -11.71 2.51
C THR A 135 5.88 -12.70 2.35
N ARG A 136 6.11 -13.49 3.39
CA ARG A 136 7.13 -14.54 3.46
C ARG A 136 6.61 -15.75 4.21
N LEU A 137 7.24 -16.89 3.99
CA LEU A 137 6.97 -18.08 4.79
C LEU A 137 7.46 -17.87 6.24
N PRO A 138 6.92 -18.63 7.21
CA PRO A 138 7.43 -18.64 8.57
C PRO A 138 8.94 -18.90 8.61
N GLY A 139 9.69 -18.06 9.33
CA GLY A 139 11.15 -18.18 9.46
C GLY A 139 11.95 -17.66 8.26
N GLU A 140 11.31 -17.31 7.14
CA GLU A 140 11.97 -16.63 6.02
C GLU A 140 12.02 -15.13 6.25
N GLY A 141 13.22 -14.57 6.28
CA GLY A 141 13.47 -13.15 6.42
C GLY A 141 14.96 -12.86 6.33
N GLY A 142 15.34 -11.59 6.24
CA GLY A 142 16.75 -11.19 6.19
C GLY A 142 17.01 -10.06 5.22
N LEU A 143 18.29 -9.89 4.87
CA LEU A 143 18.78 -8.80 4.04
C LEU A 143 18.06 -8.73 2.69
N ASP A 144 17.77 -9.86 2.05
CA ASP A 144 17.10 -9.89 0.74
C ASP A 144 15.65 -9.38 0.79
N ALA A 145 14.93 -9.68 1.87
CA ALA A 145 13.56 -9.20 2.06
C ALA A 145 13.53 -7.68 2.29
N ARG A 146 14.43 -7.17 3.14
CA ARG A 146 14.62 -5.73 3.38
C ARG A 146 14.97 -5.01 2.08
N ALA A 147 15.91 -5.57 1.35
CA ALA A 147 16.38 -5.07 0.07
C ALA A 147 15.23 -4.98 -0.95
N GLN A 148 14.31 -5.95 -0.97
CA GLN A 148 13.15 -5.97 -1.86
C GLN A 148 12.13 -4.87 -1.52
N VAL A 149 11.71 -4.77 -0.26
CA VAL A 149 10.74 -3.77 0.17
C VAL A 149 11.29 -2.35 0.04
N SER A 150 12.55 -2.11 0.43
CA SER A 150 13.19 -0.80 0.26
C SER A 150 13.27 -0.38 -1.20
N THR A 151 13.58 -1.30 -2.12
CA THR A 151 13.62 -0.96 -3.56
C THR A 151 12.24 -0.54 -4.07
N TRP A 152 11.17 -1.21 -3.65
CA TRP A 152 9.81 -0.87 -4.05
C TRP A 152 9.38 0.51 -3.51
N ALA A 153 9.66 0.78 -2.23
CA ALA A 153 9.34 2.04 -1.57
C ALA A 153 10.16 3.21 -2.15
N GLU A 154 11.46 3.02 -2.37
CA GLU A 154 12.31 4.05 -2.97
C GLU A 154 11.87 4.39 -4.40
N ALA A 155 11.48 3.38 -5.18
CA ALA A 155 10.91 3.61 -6.51
C ALA A 155 9.58 4.40 -6.45
N GLN A 156 8.76 4.17 -5.43
CA GLN A 156 7.56 4.98 -5.17
C GLN A 156 7.93 6.43 -4.88
N ILE A 157 8.88 6.68 -3.97
CA ILE A 157 9.38 8.03 -3.67
C ILE A 157 9.91 8.72 -4.92
N ARG A 158 10.74 8.05 -5.72
CA ARG A 158 11.23 8.58 -7.00
C ARG A 158 10.08 8.95 -7.94
N ARG A 159 9.02 8.15 -8.00
CA ARG A 159 7.83 8.49 -8.81
C ARG A 159 7.14 9.75 -8.30
N LEU A 160 6.95 9.86 -6.99
CA LEU A 160 6.32 11.04 -6.39
C LEU A 160 7.15 12.30 -6.64
N ARG A 161 8.49 12.22 -6.54
CA ARG A 161 9.39 13.33 -6.87
C ARG A 161 9.27 13.76 -8.34
N VAL A 162 9.17 12.81 -9.27
CA VAL A 162 8.89 13.12 -10.69
C VAL A 162 7.54 13.82 -10.86
N LEU A 163 6.50 13.35 -10.18
CA LEU A 163 5.16 13.97 -10.26
C LEU A 163 5.15 15.39 -9.67
N LEU A 164 5.84 15.63 -8.55
CA LEU A 164 6.00 16.95 -7.96
C LEU A 164 6.74 17.91 -8.90
N GLN A 165 7.77 17.43 -9.59
CA GLN A 165 8.48 18.20 -10.61
C GLN A 165 7.56 18.55 -11.78
N GLN A 166 6.79 17.57 -12.28
CA GLN A 166 5.82 17.76 -13.36
C GLN A 166 4.69 18.72 -12.96
N ALA A 167 4.31 18.73 -11.69
CA ALA A 167 3.32 19.63 -11.09
C ALA A 167 3.85 21.06 -10.91
N GLY A 168 5.11 21.35 -11.28
CA GLY A 168 5.74 22.65 -11.12
C GLY A 168 5.86 23.09 -9.66
N HIS A 169 5.97 22.14 -8.72
CA HIS A 169 6.09 22.47 -7.31
C HIS A 169 7.44 23.17 -7.03
N PRO A 170 7.49 24.39 -6.45
CA PRO A 170 8.70 25.21 -6.38
C PRO A 170 9.84 24.59 -5.56
N GLN A 171 9.50 23.72 -4.61
CA GLN A 171 10.43 22.99 -3.74
C GLN A 171 10.29 21.47 -3.91
N TRP A 172 10.04 20.99 -5.13
CA TRP A 172 9.72 19.58 -5.38
C TRP A 172 10.79 18.59 -4.87
N GLN A 173 12.07 18.99 -4.75
CA GLN A 173 13.13 18.15 -4.17
C GLN A 173 13.05 18.00 -2.65
N GLU A 174 12.62 19.04 -1.95
CA GLU A 174 12.69 19.14 -0.48
C GLU A 174 11.34 19.02 0.19
N LEU A 175 10.24 19.09 -0.58
CA LEU A 175 8.88 18.94 -0.05
C LEU A 175 8.79 17.63 0.76
N PRO A 176 8.39 17.65 2.04
CA PRO A 176 8.22 16.43 2.80
C PRO A 176 7.18 15.52 2.17
N ILE A 177 7.55 14.26 1.93
CA ILE A 177 6.62 13.20 1.54
C ILE A 177 6.27 12.43 2.82
N PRO A 178 4.97 12.15 3.10
CA PRO A 178 4.60 11.34 4.25
C PRO A 178 5.35 10.00 4.23
N PRO A 179 5.88 9.53 5.39
CA PRO A 179 6.53 8.23 5.45
C PRO A 179 5.59 7.14 4.93
N LEU A 180 6.10 6.26 4.07
CA LEU A 180 5.31 5.21 3.43
C LEU A 180 5.16 4.02 4.38
N PRO A 181 3.94 3.65 4.80
CA PRO A 181 3.68 2.42 5.53
C PRO A 181 4.02 1.19 4.71
N LEU A 182 4.72 0.26 5.35
CA LEU A 182 5.09 -1.03 4.78
C LEU A 182 4.68 -2.12 5.76
N LEU A 183 4.10 -3.20 5.27
CA LEU A 183 3.81 -4.37 6.10
C LEU A 183 4.70 -5.53 5.68
N PHE A 184 5.35 -6.11 6.69
CA PHE A 184 6.12 -7.34 6.52
C PHE A 184 5.38 -8.47 7.23
N VAL A 185 4.92 -9.44 6.46
CA VAL A 185 4.09 -10.55 6.96
C VAL A 185 4.85 -11.86 6.83
N GLN A 186 5.12 -12.53 7.94
CA GLN A 186 5.82 -13.82 7.97
C GLN A 186 4.88 -14.90 8.48
N GLY A 187 4.28 -15.66 7.56
CA GLY A 187 3.18 -16.57 7.90
C GLY A 187 2.08 -15.85 8.67
N SER A 188 1.91 -16.18 9.95
CA SER A 188 0.88 -15.57 10.80
C SER A 188 1.23 -14.18 11.34
N ASP A 189 2.48 -13.75 11.26
CA ASP A 189 3.00 -12.62 12.03
C ASP A 189 2.96 -11.33 11.21
N TRP A 190 2.32 -10.28 11.74
CA TRP A 190 2.12 -9.01 11.05
C TRP A 190 2.93 -7.90 11.70
N THR A 191 3.93 -7.40 10.96
CA THR A 191 4.83 -6.35 11.43
C THR A 191 4.68 -5.09 10.59
N PHE A 192 4.53 -3.95 11.26
CA PHE A 192 4.56 -2.64 10.64
C PHE A 192 6.00 -2.15 10.51
N TRP A 193 6.39 -1.77 9.30
CA TRP A 193 7.60 -1.02 8.95
C TRP A 193 7.19 0.32 8.34
N CYS A 194 8.13 1.25 8.20
CA CYS A 194 7.92 2.44 7.39
C CYS A 194 9.18 2.83 6.62
N PHE A 195 8.98 3.51 5.50
CA PHE A 195 10.04 4.08 4.68
C PHE A 195 9.92 5.59 4.65
N GLU A 196 10.97 6.30 5.06
CA GLU A 196 11.01 7.75 5.05
C GLU A 196 11.92 8.27 3.94
N ASP A 197 11.46 9.32 3.26
CA ASP A 197 12.27 10.01 2.27
C ASP A 197 13.22 11.00 2.95
N TYR A 198 14.48 10.62 3.07
CA TYR A 198 15.56 11.52 3.44
C TYR A 198 16.27 11.98 2.15
N VAL A 199 16.45 13.30 2.02
CA VAL A 199 17.09 13.93 0.85
C VAL A 199 18.41 13.23 0.53
N GLY A 200 18.44 12.50 -0.58
CA GLY A 200 19.62 11.79 -1.08
C GLY A 200 19.73 10.30 -0.70
N ASN A 201 19.04 9.81 0.34
CA ASN A 201 18.99 8.39 0.70
C ASN A 201 17.79 8.10 1.61
N GLY A 202 16.76 7.41 1.12
CA GLY A 202 15.63 7.00 1.96
C GLY A 202 16.03 6.01 3.06
N LEU A 203 15.28 6.02 4.17
CA LEU A 203 15.54 5.20 5.35
C LEU A 203 14.39 4.20 5.57
N LEU A 204 14.73 2.91 5.71
CA LEU A 204 13.78 1.87 6.11
C LEU A 204 13.85 1.63 7.62
N TYR A 205 12.75 1.87 8.33
CA TYR A 205 12.58 1.54 9.74
C TYR A 205 12.13 0.07 9.89
N GLU A 206 13.06 -0.84 9.63
CA GLU A 206 12.82 -2.30 9.59
C GLU A 206 12.77 -2.99 10.96
N GLN A 207 13.17 -2.30 12.04
CA GLN A 207 13.00 -2.84 13.40
C GLN A 207 11.53 -2.91 13.82
N GLY A 208 10.67 -2.10 13.18
CA GLY A 208 9.23 -2.26 13.12
C GLY A 208 8.49 -2.40 14.45
N ILE A 209 7.19 -2.68 14.34
CA ILE A 209 6.32 -3.02 15.46
C ILE A 209 5.41 -4.16 15.02
N GLU A 210 5.53 -5.32 15.67
CA GLU A 210 4.53 -6.39 15.50
C GLU A 210 3.22 -5.97 16.18
N PHE A 211 2.13 -5.98 15.42
CA PHE A 211 0.83 -5.52 15.93
C PHE A 211 -0.20 -6.63 16.07
N GLY A 212 0.06 -7.82 15.50
CA GLY A 212 -0.82 -8.97 15.69
C GLY A 212 -0.30 -10.25 15.03
N ARG A 213 -0.94 -11.36 15.41
CA ARG A 213 -0.71 -12.68 14.83
C ARG A 213 -2.04 -13.36 14.53
N THR A 214 -2.16 -14.06 13.41
CA THR A 214 -3.40 -14.78 13.04
C THR A 214 -3.53 -16.16 13.70
N THR A 215 -2.71 -16.48 14.69
CA THR A 215 -2.72 -17.76 15.42
C THR A 215 -3.80 -17.86 16.50
N SER A 216 -4.52 -16.77 16.76
CA SER A 216 -5.62 -16.73 17.72
C SER A 216 -6.67 -15.72 17.28
N VAL A 217 -7.90 -15.88 17.78
CA VAL A 217 -9.01 -14.95 17.49
C VAL A 217 -8.65 -13.52 17.91
N LEU A 218 -8.17 -13.33 19.15
CA LEU A 218 -7.76 -12.01 19.64
C LEU A 218 -6.61 -11.42 18.81
N GLY A 219 -5.60 -12.23 18.49
CA GLY A 219 -4.48 -11.78 17.65
C GLY A 219 -4.94 -11.34 16.26
N THR A 220 -5.89 -12.07 15.66
CA THR A 220 -6.48 -11.73 14.36
C THR A 220 -7.27 -10.42 14.43
N TYR A 221 -8.06 -10.20 15.48
CA TYR A 221 -8.73 -8.91 15.69
C TYR A 221 -7.73 -7.75 15.81
N LYS A 222 -6.58 -7.95 16.46
CA LYS A 222 -5.52 -6.92 16.52
C LYS A 222 -4.97 -6.62 15.12
N VAL A 223 -4.80 -7.63 14.27
CA VAL A 223 -4.37 -7.41 12.87
C VAL A 223 -5.43 -6.61 12.11
N VAL A 224 -6.71 -6.97 12.23
CA VAL A 224 -7.81 -6.22 11.61
C VAL A 224 -7.80 -4.75 12.05
N ALA A 225 -7.71 -4.50 13.35
CA ALA A 225 -7.70 -3.14 13.90
C ALA A 225 -6.49 -2.34 13.40
N GLY A 226 -5.30 -2.95 13.37
CA GLY A 226 -4.10 -2.30 12.82
C GLY A 226 -4.24 -1.94 11.34
N LEU A 227 -4.84 -2.83 10.54
CA LEU A 227 -5.12 -2.55 9.12
C LEU A 227 -6.12 -1.40 8.95
N GLN A 228 -7.16 -1.32 9.78
CA GLN A 228 -8.15 -0.25 9.77
C GLN A 228 -7.54 1.11 10.18
N VAL A 229 -6.61 1.13 11.13
CA VAL A 229 -5.83 2.34 11.45
C VAL A 229 -5.02 2.82 10.23
N LEU A 230 -4.39 1.91 9.49
CA LEU A 230 -3.64 2.28 8.29
C LEU A 230 -4.54 2.72 7.13
N MET A 231 -5.76 2.19 7.04
CA MET A 231 -6.79 2.70 6.13
C MET A 231 -7.19 4.13 6.48
N SER A 232 -7.36 4.44 7.76
CA SER A 232 -7.65 5.80 8.23
C SER A 232 -6.49 6.75 7.91
N TRP A 233 -5.24 6.34 8.16
CA TRP A 233 -4.06 7.09 7.74
C TRP A 233 -4.03 7.35 6.23
N THR A 234 -4.46 6.37 5.42
CA THR A 234 -4.54 6.51 3.96
C THR A 234 -5.48 7.65 3.56
N THR A 235 -6.62 7.80 4.22
CA THR A 235 -7.60 8.84 3.89
C THR A 235 -7.32 10.18 4.57
N GLU A 236 -6.69 10.17 5.74
CA GLU A 236 -6.48 11.37 6.57
C GLU A 236 -5.13 12.04 6.34
N VAL A 237 -4.11 11.30 5.87
CA VAL A 237 -2.74 11.80 5.67
C VAL A 237 -2.31 11.66 4.21
N TRP A 238 -2.39 10.45 3.67
CA TRP A 238 -1.88 10.18 2.32
C TRP A 238 -2.71 10.84 1.24
N TRP A 239 -4.04 10.73 1.31
CA TRP A 239 -4.93 11.34 0.34
C TRP A 239 -4.80 12.87 0.26
N PRO A 240 -4.93 13.63 1.36
CA PRO A 240 -4.82 15.09 1.29
C PRO A 240 -3.49 15.55 0.69
N TRP A 241 -2.39 14.83 0.99
CA TRP A 241 -1.09 15.15 0.43
C TRP A 241 -1.03 14.93 -1.09
N ILE A 242 -1.51 13.79 -1.59
CA ILE A 242 -1.56 13.50 -3.03
C ILE A 242 -2.48 14.49 -3.76
N GLU A 243 -3.64 14.76 -3.18
CA GLU A 243 -4.63 15.66 -3.74
C GLU A 243 -4.04 17.07 -3.92
N GLU A 244 -3.45 17.62 -2.86
CA GLU A 244 -2.95 19.00 -2.83
C GLU A 244 -1.69 19.20 -3.68
N HIS A 245 -0.70 18.31 -3.53
CA HIS A 245 0.62 18.53 -4.11
C HIS A 245 0.77 17.95 -5.52
N ILE A 246 -0.08 16.99 -5.90
CA ILE A 246 0.01 16.31 -7.20
C ILE A 246 -1.25 16.55 -8.02
N LEU A 247 -2.42 16.10 -7.56
CA LEU A 247 -3.62 16.04 -8.42
C LEU A 247 -4.18 17.40 -8.77
N LYS A 248 -4.42 18.29 -7.80
CA LYS A 248 -4.93 19.65 -8.07
C LYS A 248 -4.00 20.44 -8.98
N ARG A 249 -2.68 20.25 -8.84
CA ARG A 249 -1.67 20.95 -9.65
C ARG A 249 -1.54 20.39 -11.07
N LEU A 250 -1.60 19.08 -11.24
CA LEU A 250 -1.47 18.44 -12.55
C LEU A 250 -2.77 18.47 -13.37
N VAL A 251 -3.92 18.42 -12.70
CA VAL A 251 -5.25 18.34 -13.35
C VAL A 251 -5.96 19.70 -13.37
N GLY A 252 -5.52 20.66 -12.54
CA GLY A 252 -6.02 22.03 -12.51
C GLY A 252 -7.48 22.15 -12.09
N ASP A 253 -8.15 23.22 -12.53
CA ASP A 253 -9.55 23.55 -12.21
C ASP A 253 -10.56 22.47 -12.62
N VAL A 254 -10.17 21.59 -13.54
CA VAL A 254 -11.03 20.49 -13.99
C VAL A 254 -11.12 19.38 -12.94
N PHE A 255 -10.16 19.29 -12.00
CA PHE A 255 -10.13 18.24 -10.99
C PHE A 255 -11.43 18.15 -10.19
N MET A 256 -11.91 19.27 -9.64
CA MET A 256 -13.17 19.31 -8.88
C MET A 256 -14.39 18.91 -9.71
N ASN A 257 -14.37 19.21 -11.02
CA ASN A 257 -15.44 18.78 -11.93
C ASN A 257 -15.38 17.28 -12.23
N LEU A 258 -14.21 16.65 -12.12
CA LEU A 258 -14.03 15.22 -12.32
C LEU A 258 -14.36 14.41 -11.06
N LEU A 259 -14.47 15.04 -9.89
CA LEU A 259 -14.87 14.38 -8.64
C LEU A 259 -16.39 14.10 -8.57
N LYS A 260 -17.18 14.80 -9.39
CA LYS A 260 -18.63 14.60 -9.56
C LYS A 260 -18.93 13.43 -10.50
#